data_AF-A0A9P7PCE6-F1
#
_entry.id   AF-A0A9P7PCE6-F1
#
_cell.length_a   1.000
_cell.length_b   1.000
_cell.length_c   1.000
_cell.angle_alpha   90.00
_cell.angle_beta   90.00
_cell.angle_gamma   90.00
#
_symmetry.space_group_name_H-M   'P 1'
#
loop_
_entity.id
_entity.type
_entity.pdbx_description
1 polymer ?
#
loop_
_entity_poly.entity_id
_entity_poly.type
_entity_poly.pdbx_seq_one_letter_code
_entity_poly.pdbx_strand_id
1 'polypeptide(L)'
;MSSSIRDKIYLPIVAVQLVGTLVLDLLPLYPRSLWQTPSSPLHSLLSLRTWWASYSGDPYFANLTPEEPWLEGFLYVEALVQFPLTAYLVWKFSHGLGLGLGQRQRRTSGPTELAGLAYGCVTFMGALACCCDLWHMGPERRP
;
A
#
# COMPACT_ATOMS: atom_id res chain seq x y z
N MET A 1 -20.45 20.04 -11.13
CA MET A 1 -19.56 20.73 -10.18
C MET A 1 -19.37 19.82 -8.96
N SER A 2 -18.24 19.10 -8.79
CA SER A 2 -17.93 18.32 -7.57
C SER A 2 -16.50 17.71 -7.50
N SER A 3 -15.72 17.69 -8.59
CA SER A 3 -14.46 16.88 -8.62
C SER A 3 -13.35 17.36 -7.68
N SER A 4 -13.22 18.67 -7.41
CA SER A 4 -12.03 19.18 -6.70
C SER A 4 -11.97 18.83 -5.21
N ILE A 5 -13.10 18.68 -4.51
CA ILE A 5 -13.10 18.32 -3.08
C ILE A 5 -12.80 16.83 -2.92
N ARG A 6 -13.40 16.01 -3.77
CA ARG A 6 -13.18 14.56 -3.80
C ARG A 6 -11.70 14.23 -4.03
N ASP A 7 -11.08 14.88 -5.01
CA ASP A 7 -9.67 14.67 -5.33
C ASP A 7 -8.75 15.13 -4.16
N LYS A 8 -9.15 16.16 -3.38
CA LYS A 8 -8.45 16.60 -2.16
C LYS A 8 -8.52 15.59 -1.02
N ILE A 9 -9.64 14.90 -0.87
CA ILE A 9 -9.84 13.93 0.20
C ILE A 9 -9.16 12.60 -0.16
N TYR A 10 -9.26 12.16 -1.41
CA TYR A 10 -8.64 10.91 -1.82
C TYR A 10 -7.12 10.99 -1.96
N LEU A 11 -6.55 12.14 -2.32
CA LEU A 11 -5.10 12.28 -2.43
C LEU A 11 -4.36 11.83 -1.15
N PRO A 12 -4.64 12.36 0.05
CA PRO A 12 -3.92 11.94 1.25
C PRO A 12 -4.13 10.45 1.57
N ILE A 13 -5.33 9.91 1.33
CA ILE A 13 -5.63 8.50 1.58
C ILE A 13 -4.77 7.60 0.69
N VAL A 14 -4.80 7.84 -0.62
CA VAL A 14 -4.07 7.03 -1.60
C VAL A 14 -2.55 7.29 -1.50
N ALA A 15 -2.14 8.50 -1.11
CA ALA A 15 -0.73 8.81 -0.86
C ALA A 15 -0.19 8.10 0.38
N VAL A 16 -0.95 8.05 1.48
CA VAL A 16 -0.57 7.26 2.66
C VAL A 16 -0.50 5.79 2.31
N GLN A 17 -1.47 5.26 1.54
CA GLN A 17 -1.39 3.88 1.05
C GLN A 17 -0.11 3.65 0.24
N LEU A 18 0.23 4.56 -0.68
CA LEU A 18 1.44 4.42 -1.50
C LEU A 18 2.71 4.34 -0.65
N VAL A 19 2.79 5.18 0.38
CA VAL A 19 3.93 5.18 1.31
C VAL A 19 3.95 3.88 2.12
N GLY A 20 2.80 3.44 2.64
CA GLY A 20 2.66 2.16 3.34
C GLY A 20 3.13 0.98 2.48
N THR A 21 2.63 0.89 1.25
CA THR A 21 3.01 -0.16 0.31
C THR A 21 4.52 -0.15 0.00
N LEU A 22 5.13 1.03 -0.20
CA LEU A 22 6.57 1.12 -0.50
C LEU A 22 7.48 0.79 0.70
N VAL A 23 7.06 1.17 1.91
CA VAL A 23 7.93 1.12 3.09
C VAL A 23 7.69 -0.14 3.91
N LEU A 24 6.45 -0.58 4.00
CA LEU A 24 6.03 -1.74 4.76
C LEU A 24 5.85 -2.92 3.83
N ASP A 25 4.85 -2.89 2.94
CA ASP A 25 4.38 -4.09 2.24
C ASP A 25 5.43 -4.67 1.29
N LEU A 26 6.03 -3.87 0.41
CA LEU A 26 6.97 -4.32 -0.62
C LEU A 26 8.39 -4.57 -0.12
N LEU A 27 8.71 -4.25 1.14
CA LEU A 27 10.04 -4.47 1.72
C LEU A 27 10.57 -5.91 1.52
N PRO A 28 9.77 -6.98 1.70
CA PRO A 28 10.19 -8.36 1.43
C PRO A 28 10.57 -8.64 -0.03
N LEU A 29 10.04 -7.86 -0.98
CA LEU A 29 10.35 -7.97 -2.41
C LEU A 29 11.61 -7.19 -2.80
N TYR A 30 12.09 -6.28 -1.96
CA TYR A 30 13.34 -5.58 -2.23
C TYR A 30 14.54 -6.53 -2.10
N PRO A 31 15.57 -6.37 -2.96
CA PRO A 31 16.81 -7.12 -2.83
C PRO A 31 17.37 -7.04 -1.41
N ARG A 32 17.64 -8.20 -0.80
CA ARG A 32 18.11 -8.28 0.60
C ARG A 32 19.36 -7.44 0.86
N SER A 33 20.23 -7.29 -0.14
CA SER A 33 21.43 -6.45 -0.07
C SER A 33 21.15 -4.97 0.21
N LEU A 34 19.91 -4.50 0.02
CA LEU A 34 19.53 -3.09 0.21
C LEU A 34 18.99 -2.79 1.60
N TRP A 35 18.59 -3.79 2.39
CA TRP A 35 17.92 -3.58 3.68
C TRP A 35 18.38 -4.52 4.80
N GLN A 36 18.96 -5.68 4.49
CA GLN A 36 19.24 -6.72 5.49
C GLN A 36 20.41 -6.36 6.41
N THR A 37 21.49 -5.78 5.89
CA THR A 37 22.66 -5.45 6.71
C THR A 37 22.50 -4.06 7.35
N PRO A 38 23.03 -3.84 8.57
CA PRO A 38 22.97 -2.52 9.23
C PRO A 38 23.63 -1.39 8.44
N SER A 39 24.59 -1.72 7.58
CA SER A 39 25.25 -0.78 6.67
C SER A 39 24.46 -0.49 5.39
N SER A 40 23.34 -1.17 5.18
CA SER A 40 22.53 -1.02 3.97
C SER A 40 21.74 0.30 3.97
N PRO A 41 21.54 0.92 2.80
CA PRO A 41 20.88 2.23 2.72
C PRO A 41 19.41 2.20 3.17
N LEU A 42 18.70 1.08 3.00
CA LEU A 42 17.29 0.93 3.37
C LEU A 42 17.11 0.16 4.67
N HIS A 43 18.16 -0.01 5.49
CA HIS A 43 18.04 -0.72 6.76
C HIS A 43 17.05 -0.05 7.72
N SER A 44 16.89 1.27 7.66
CA SER A 44 15.90 2.01 8.43
C SER A 44 14.45 1.59 8.12
N LEU A 45 14.16 1.11 6.90
CA LEU A 45 12.83 0.59 6.55
C LEU A 45 12.51 -0.69 7.34
N LEU A 46 13.53 -1.53 7.56
CA LEU A 46 13.38 -2.71 8.40
C LEU A 46 13.03 -2.32 9.83
N SER A 47 13.72 -1.32 10.40
CA SER A 47 13.40 -0.80 11.74
C SER A 47 12.00 -0.19 11.82
N LEU A 48 11.55 0.51 10.77
CA LEU A 48 10.20 1.07 10.74
C LEU A 48 9.15 -0.04 10.67
N ARG A 49 9.36 -1.07 9.85
CA ARG A 49 8.44 -2.21 9.75
C ARG A 49 8.34 -2.98 11.06
N THR A 50 9.46 -3.25 11.73
CA THR A 50 9.44 -3.95 13.02
C THR A 50 8.76 -3.11 14.11
N TRP A 51 9.05 -1.80 14.15
CA TRP A 51 8.33 -0.89 15.03
C TRP A 51 6.82 -0.88 14.74
N TRP A 52 6.43 -0.79 13.47
CA TRP A 52 5.02 -0.81 13.07
C TRP A 52 4.32 -2.11 13.46
N ALA A 53 4.95 -3.26 13.22
CA ALA A 53 4.42 -4.56 13.62
C ALA A 53 4.19 -4.63 15.14
N SER A 54 5.14 -4.13 15.94
CA SER A 54 5.00 -4.09 17.40
C SER A 54 3.92 -3.11 17.88
N TYR A 55 3.75 -1.99 17.17
CA TYR A 55 2.79 -0.94 17.53
C TYR A 55 1.36 -1.32 17.14
N SER A 56 1.17 -1.88 15.95
CA SER A 56 -0.14 -2.27 15.41
C SER A 56 -0.64 -3.60 15.96
N GLY A 57 0.29 -4.48 16.39
CA GLY A 57 -0.05 -5.86 16.73
C GLY A 57 -0.50 -6.68 15.52
N ASP A 58 -0.14 -6.26 14.30
CA ASP A 58 -0.54 -6.94 13.08
C ASP A 58 0.36 -8.17 12.83
N PRO A 59 -0.19 -9.41 12.87
CA PRO A 59 0.59 -10.62 12.70
C PRO A 59 1.19 -10.75 11.30
N TYR A 60 0.62 -10.10 10.28
CA TYR A 60 1.11 -10.18 8.90
C TYR A 60 2.41 -9.41 8.69
N PHE A 61 2.70 -8.42 9.54
CA PHE A 61 3.97 -7.67 9.52
C PHE A 61 5.02 -8.20 10.48
N ALA A 62 4.65 -9.09 11.41
CA ALA A 62 5.56 -9.65 12.42
C ALA A 62 6.71 -10.43 11.77
N ASN A 63 6.42 -11.16 10.70
CA ASN A 63 7.41 -11.89 9.93
C ASN A 63 7.82 -11.12 8.65
N LEU A 64 9.10 -11.22 8.31
CA LEU A 64 9.69 -10.61 7.11
C LEU A 64 9.33 -11.37 5.83
N THR A 65 9.11 -12.66 5.94
CA THR A 65 8.65 -13.52 4.85
C THR A 65 7.23 -13.97 5.16
N PRO A 66 6.30 -13.85 4.21
CA PRO A 66 4.98 -14.43 4.35
C PRO A 66 5.12 -15.93 4.61
N GLU A 67 4.63 -16.41 5.75
CA GLU A 67 4.60 -17.85 6.03
C GLU A 67 3.50 -18.56 5.22
N GLU A 68 2.47 -17.81 4.85
CA GLU A 68 1.29 -18.31 4.16
C GLU A 68 1.37 -18.07 2.64
N PRO A 69 1.21 -19.12 1.81
CA PRO A 69 1.29 -19.00 0.35
C PRO A 69 0.27 -18.02 -0.25
N TRP A 70 -0.91 -17.87 0.38
CA TRP A 70 -1.93 -16.92 -0.07
C TRP A 70 -1.48 -15.47 0.14
N LEU A 71 -0.76 -15.20 1.23
CA LEU A 71 -0.24 -13.87 1.57
C LEU A 71 0.92 -13.51 0.64
N GLU A 72 1.77 -14.48 0.29
CA GLU A 72 2.79 -14.30 -0.75
C GLU A 72 2.17 -13.97 -2.11
N GLY A 73 1.12 -14.72 -2.51
CA GLY A 73 0.35 -14.42 -3.70
C GLY A 73 -0.26 -13.02 -3.69
N PHE A 74 -0.82 -12.60 -2.56
CA PHE A 74 -1.38 -11.27 -2.38
C PHE A 74 -0.31 -10.18 -2.49
N LEU A 75 0.91 -10.42 -2.00
CA LEU A 75 2.06 -9.53 -2.16
C LEU A 75 2.43 -9.26 -3.63
N TYR A 76 2.36 -10.28 -4.50
CA TYR A 76 2.55 -10.09 -5.93
C TYR A 76 1.40 -9.30 -6.57
N VAL A 77 0.15 -9.57 -6.18
CA VAL A 77 -1.01 -8.78 -6.63
C VAL A 77 -0.87 -7.32 -6.20
N GLU A 78 -0.41 -7.09 -4.98
CA GLU A 78 -0.15 -5.76 -4.47
C GLU A 78 0.95 -5.07 -5.28
N ALA A 79 2.08 -5.74 -5.52
CA ALA A 79 3.20 -5.19 -6.28
C ALA A 79 2.86 -4.89 -7.75
N LEU A 80 2.09 -5.76 -8.41
CA LEU A 80 1.85 -5.70 -9.85
C LEU A 80 0.55 -4.98 -10.24
N VAL A 81 -0.43 -4.92 -9.33
CA VAL A 81 -1.76 -4.35 -9.62
C VAL A 81 -2.05 -3.17 -8.70
N GLN A 82 -2.03 -3.38 -7.39
CA GLN A 82 -2.40 -2.32 -6.45
C GLN A 82 -1.40 -1.15 -6.52
N PHE A 83 -0.10 -1.41 -6.43
CA PHE A 83 0.94 -0.39 -6.42
C PHE A 83 0.93 0.50 -7.68
N PRO A 84 0.91 -0.03 -8.92
CA PRO A 84 0.83 0.82 -10.12
C PRO A 84 -0.44 1.65 -10.17
N LEU A 85 -1.59 1.09 -9.73
CA LEU A 85 -2.85 1.83 -9.66
C LEU A 85 -2.77 2.96 -8.63
N THR A 86 -2.25 2.70 -7.43
CA THR A 86 -2.04 3.69 -6.37
C THR A 86 -1.12 4.81 -6.86
N ALA A 87 0.02 4.47 -7.47
CA ALA A 87 0.96 5.45 -8.01
C ALA A 87 0.32 6.31 -9.12
N TYR A 88 -0.43 5.69 -10.03
CA TYR A 88 -1.18 6.40 -11.08
C TYR A 88 -2.22 7.36 -10.50
N LEU A 89 -2.97 6.93 -9.48
CA LEU A 89 -3.98 7.77 -8.81
C LEU A 89 -3.33 8.96 -8.08
N VAL A 90 -2.24 8.75 -7.33
CA VAL A 90 -1.49 9.84 -6.67
C VAL A 90 -0.95 10.83 -7.70
N TRP A 91 -0.36 10.33 -8.80
CA TRP A 91 0.13 11.19 -9.89
C TRP A 91 -1.01 12.01 -10.51
N LYS A 92 -2.16 11.40 -10.78
CA LYS A 92 -3.34 12.08 -11.33
C LYS A 92 -3.89 13.14 -10.37
N PHE A 93 -4.08 12.80 -9.09
CA PHE A 93 -4.65 13.70 -8.11
C PHE A 93 -3.70 14.85 -7.76
N SER A 94 -2.40 14.61 -7.68
CA SER A 94 -1.40 15.67 -7.43
C SER A 94 -1.33 16.71 -8.56
N HIS A 95 -1.39 16.26 -9.82
CA HIS A 95 -1.52 17.15 -10.98
C HIS A 95 -2.86 17.90 -11.02
N GLY A 96 -3.96 17.26 -10.60
CA GLY A 96 -5.28 17.89 -10.49
C GLY A 96 -5.34 18.99 -9.42
N LEU A 97 -4.49 18.89 -8.40
CA LEU A 97 -4.43 19.81 -7.25
C LEU A 97 -3.42 20.94 -7.37
N GLY A 98 -2.65 21.00 -8.47
CA GLY A 98 -1.62 22.03 -8.65
C GLY A 98 -0.40 21.84 -7.74
N LEU A 99 -0.27 20.67 -7.11
CA LEU A 99 0.90 20.30 -6.29
C LEU A 99 2.04 19.68 -7.12
N GLY A 100 1.79 19.39 -8.41
CA GLY A 100 2.84 19.00 -9.38
C GLY A 100 3.46 20.21 -10.09
N LEU A 101 4.71 20.05 -10.56
CA LEU A 101 5.51 21.02 -11.36
C LEU A 101 4.89 21.40 -12.74
N GLY A 102 3.56 21.34 -12.89
CA GLY A 102 2.86 21.53 -14.16
C GLY A 102 1.43 21.98 -13.93
N GLN A 103 1.22 23.27 -14.12
CA GLN A 103 -0.03 24.02 -14.02
C GLN A 103 -1.05 23.56 -15.08
N ARG A 104 -1.73 22.43 -14.88
CA ARG A 104 -2.92 22.08 -15.66
C ARG A 104 -3.86 21.16 -14.88
N GLN A 105 -4.90 21.78 -14.33
CA GLN A 105 -6.02 21.14 -13.65
C GLN A 105 -6.79 20.23 -14.61
N ARG A 106 -6.39 18.95 -14.72
CA ARG A 106 -7.15 17.93 -15.46
C ARG A 106 -8.18 17.34 -14.52
N ARG A 107 -9.47 17.56 -14.82
CA ARG A 107 -10.60 16.94 -14.11
C ARG A 107 -10.46 15.42 -14.12
N THR A 108 -10.98 14.77 -13.08
CA THR A 108 -11.17 13.31 -13.05
C THR A 108 -11.89 12.87 -14.32
N SER A 109 -11.34 11.83 -14.96
CA SER A 109 -11.80 11.31 -16.26
C SER A 109 -12.28 9.88 -16.08
N GLY A 110 -13.13 9.37 -16.99
CA GLY A 110 -13.64 7.99 -16.93
C GLY A 110 -12.56 6.92 -16.67
N PRO A 111 -11.38 6.97 -17.32
CA PRO A 111 -10.28 6.05 -17.02
C PRO A 111 -9.73 6.16 -15.59
N THR A 112 -9.74 7.35 -15.00
CA THR A 112 -9.32 7.57 -13.61
C THR A 112 -10.34 7.00 -12.63
N GLU A 113 -11.63 7.12 -12.93
CA GLU A 113 -12.69 6.53 -12.11
C GLU A 113 -12.66 5.00 -12.19
N LEU A 114 -12.41 4.42 -13.37
CA LEU A 114 -12.20 2.99 -13.54
C LEU A 114 -10.97 2.48 -12.79
N ALA A 115 -9.85 3.22 -12.85
CA ALA A 115 -8.64 2.87 -12.10
C ALA A 115 -8.89 2.93 -10.58
N GLY A 116 -9.63 3.94 -10.11
CA GLY A 116 -10.05 4.06 -8.71
C GLY A 116 -10.97 2.91 -8.27
N LEU A 117 -11.90 2.49 -9.13
CA LEU A 117 -12.77 1.35 -8.88
C LEU A 117 -11.96 0.05 -8.79
N ALA A 118 -11.07 -0.20 -9.75
CA ALA A 118 -10.21 -1.39 -9.75
C ALA A 118 -9.31 -1.44 -8.50
N TYR A 119 -8.68 -0.31 -8.16
CA TYR A 119 -7.93 -0.15 -6.91
C TYR A 119 -8.80 -0.49 -5.69
N GLY A 120 -9.98 0.13 -5.58
CA GLY A 120 -10.90 -0.10 -4.47
C GLY A 120 -11.32 -1.57 -4.35
N CYS A 121 -11.61 -2.25 -5.46
CA CYS A 121 -11.94 -3.67 -5.45
C CYS A 121 -10.79 -4.54 -4.94
N VAL A 122 -9.56 -4.31 -5.44
CA VAL A 122 -8.38 -5.08 -5.01
C VAL A 122 -8.09 -4.84 -3.53
N THR A 123 -8.06 -3.59 -3.08
CA THR A 123 -7.81 -3.24 -1.68
C THR A 123 -8.90 -3.79 -0.76
N PHE A 124 -10.17 -3.75 -1.19
CA PHE A 124 -11.28 -4.33 -0.42
C PHE A 124 -11.16 -5.84 -0.29
N MET A 125 -10.85 -6.55 -1.37
CA MET A 125 -10.65 -8.01 -1.31
C MET A 125 -9.48 -8.39 -0.41
N GLY A 126 -8.37 -7.63 -0.46
CA GLY A 126 -7.22 -7.83 0.43
C GLY A 126 -7.58 -7.64 1.90
N ALA A 127 -8.22 -6.52 2.21
CA ALA A 127 -8.69 -6.23 3.56
C ALA A 127 -9.65 -7.32 4.06
N LEU A 128 -10.61 -7.74 3.23
CA LEU A 128 -11.51 -8.85 3.57
C LEU A 128 -10.76 -10.15 3.81
N ALA A 129 -9.77 -10.50 2.98
CA ALA A 129 -8.98 -11.72 3.15
C ALA A 129 -8.25 -11.72 4.51
N CYS A 130 -7.59 -10.61 4.85
CA CYS A 130 -6.92 -10.45 6.15
C CYS A 130 -7.93 -10.49 7.30
N CYS A 131 -9.07 -9.79 7.20
CA CYS A 131 -10.10 -9.84 8.25
C CYS A 131 -10.69 -11.25 8.43
N CYS A 132 -10.94 -11.96 7.33
CA CYS A 132 -11.43 -13.33 7.37
C CYS A 132 -10.40 -14.27 7.99
N ASP A 133 -9.12 -14.14 7.64
CA ASP A 133 -8.06 -14.96 8.21
C ASP A 133 -7.87 -14.67 9.71
N LEU A 134 -7.82 -13.39 10.12
CA LEU A 134 -7.81 -12.97 11.53
C LEU A 134 -8.99 -13.52 12.33
N TRP A 135 -10.20 -13.52 11.75
CA TRP A 135 -11.40 -14.04 12.42
C TRP A 135 -11.30 -15.54 12.72
N HIS A 136 -10.68 -16.30 11.82
CA HIS A 136 -10.49 -17.75 11.96
C HIS A 136 -9.14 -18.11 12.58
N MET A 137 -8.30 -17.11 12.91
CA MET A 137 -6.99 -17.32 13.48
C MET A 137 -7.09 -17.87 14.92
N GLY A 138 -6.49 -19.04 15.12
CA GLY A 138 -6.40 -19.72 16.41
C GLY A 138 -5.49 -18.99 17.41
N PRO A 139 -5.57 -19.34 18.71
CA PRO A 139 -4.82 -18.69 19.77
C PRO A 139 -3.28 -18.81 19.63
N GLU A 140 -2.79 -19.81 18.90
CA GLU A 140 -1.36 -20.03 18.62
C GLU A 140 -0.71 -18.92 17.77
N ARG A 141 -1.52 -18.14 17.04
CA ARG A 141 -1.05 -17.11 16.09
C ARG A 141 -1.49 -15.69 16.45
N ARG A 142 -2.23 -15.51 17.55
CA ARG A 142 -2.56 -14.19 18.07
C ARG A 142 -1.35 -13.66 18.86
N PRO A 143 -0.90 -12.42 18.62
CA PRO A 143 0.19 -11.82 19.39
C PRO A 143 -0.15 -11.67 20.87
#